data_AF-A0A502WM76-F1
#
_entry.id   AF-A0A502WM76-F1
#
_cell.length_a   1.000
_cell.length_b   1.000
_cell.length_c   1.000
_cell.angle_alpha   90.00
_cell.angle_beta   90.00
_cell.angle_gamma   90.00
#
_symmetry.space_group_name_H-M   'P 1'
#
loop_
_entity.id
_entity.type
_entity.pdbx_description
1 polymer ?
#
loop_
_entity_poly.entity_id
_entity_poly.type
_entity_poly.pdbx_seq_one_letter_code
_entity_poly.pdbx_strand_id
1 'polypeptide(L)'
;MKSLLFPAVAGMLTVMSGAAFADTAVSAVTDLNVRAGPGPQYPVIGVLAAGQSATLNGCIENSKWCTIAEAGGQGWVYSDYVTADIGGSRVVLTQRRASVAVVSPPEDIGNYSTDYTGAIIASDPVVDDFPPPPAEVRTYVDTHRLDPIYLDGEVVTGATLPDTVELREIPDYNYRYVYVNGQRALIDPQTRRIMYVVR
;
A
#
# COMPACT_ATOMS: atom_id res chain seq x y z
N MET A 1 -61.06 27.78 45.12
CA MET A 1 -60.13 26.77 44.56
C MET A 1 -59.95 27.11 43.09
N LYS A 2 -58.75 27.56 42.68
CA LYS A 2 -58.46 28.05 41.31
C LYS A 2 -57.66 26.97 40.59
N SER A 3 -58.23 26.40 39.53
CA SER A 3 -57.57 25.42 38.67
C SER A 3 -56.66 26.15 37.68
N LEU A 4 -55.37 25.84 37.69
CA LEU A 4 -54.39 26.32 36.72
C LEU A 4 -54.09 25.19 35.72
N LEU A 5 -54.46 25.42 34.46
CA LEU A 5 -54.12 24.59 33.30
C LEU A 5 -52.77 25.05 32.76
N PHE A 6 -51.80 24.12 32.64
CA PHE A 6 -50.54 24.35 31.93
C PHE A 6 -50.64 23.77 30.50
N PRO A 7 -50.26 24.51 29.45
CA PRO A 7 -50.23 23.99 28.09
C PRO A 7 -49.00 23.11 27.88
N ALA A 8 -49.19 21.90 27.36
CA ALA A 8 -48.11 21.02 26.93
C ALA A 8 -47.58 21.48 25.56
N VAL A 9 -46.33 21.95 25.53
CA VAL A 9 -45.60 22.24 24.28
C VAL A 9 -44.95 20.93 23.82
N ALA A 10 -45.49 20.32 22.77
CA ALA A 10 -44.87 19.19 22.10
C ALA A 10 -43.75 19.71 21.18
N GLY A 11 -42.49 19.55 21.60
CA GLY A 11 -41.31 19.87 20.77
C GLY A 11 -41.08 18.78 19.72
N MET A 12 -41.06 19.15 18.44
CA MET A 12 -40.79 18.26 17.31
C MET A 12 -39.28 18.04 17.19
N LEU A 13 -38.78 16.87 17.62
CA LEU A 13 -37.40 16.44 17.38
C LEU A 13 -37.24 16.10 15.89
N THR A 14 -36.50 16.93 15.16
CA THR A 14 -36.00 16.58 13.82
C THR A 14 -34.71 15.80 13.97
N VAL A 15 -34.77 14.49 13.75
CA VAL A 15 -33.56 13.66 13.66
C VAL A 15 -32.92 13.96 12.30
N MET A 16 -31.89 14.81 12.28
CA MET A 16 -31.05 14.98 11.10
C MET A 16 -30.25 13.69 10.91
N SER A 17 -30.69 12.84 9.99
CA SER A 17 -29.89 11.71 9.50
C SER A 17 -28.75 12.26 8.64
N GLY A 18 -27.60 12.55 9.28
CA GLY A 18 -26.36 12.76 8.54
C GLY A 18 -26.01 11.49 7.77
N ALA A 19 -25.57 11.62 6.52
CA ALA A 19 -24.99 10.50 5.78
C ALA A 19 -23.73 10.05 6.52
N ALA A 20 -23.78 8.87 7.14
CA ALA A 20 -22.58 8.21 7.61
C ALA A 20 -21.81 7.71 6.38
N PHE A 21 -20.65 8.28 6.08
CA PHE A 21 -19.72 7.64 5.16
C PHE A 21 -19.32 6.32 5.79
N ALA A 22 -19.60 5.21 5.11
CA ALA A 22 -19.19 3.90 5.60
C ALA A 22 -17.66 3.80 5.47
N ASP A 23 -16.98 3.60 6.60
CA ASP A 23 -15.56 3.28 6.63
C ASP A 23 -15.32 2.03 5.78
N THR A 24 -14.63 2.20 4.65
CA THR A 24 -14.36 1.07 3.75
C THR A 24 -13.17 0.30 4.29
N ALA A 25 -13.43 -0.85 4.92
CA ALA A 25 -12.38 -1.73 5.39
C ALA A 25 -11.67 -2.40 4.20
N VAL A 26 -10.34 -2.37 4.23
CA VAL A 26 -9.48 -3.04 3.26
C VAL A 26 -8.44 -3.88 3.97
N SER A 27 -7.90 -4.88 3.30
CA SER A 27 -6.81 -5.72 3.84
C SER A 27 -5.72 -5.95 2.80
N ALA A 28 -4.47 -6.04 3.26
CA ALA A 28 -3.35 -6.36 2.39
C ALA A 28 -3.29 -7.85 2.02
N VAL A 29 -2.83 -8.16 0.81
CA VAL A 29 -2.65 -9.56 0.34
C VAL A 29 -1.26 -10.12 0.63
N THR A 30 -0.30 -9.23 0.90
CA THR A 30 1.10 -9.50 1.25
C THR A 30 1.55 -8.37 2.19
N ASP A 31 2.74 -8.46 2.77
CA ASP A 31 3.29 -7.35 3.54
C ASP A 31 3.51 -6.14 2.63
N LEU A 32 2.68 -5.12 2.83
CA LEU A 32 2.59 -3.98 1.94
C LEU A 32 3.21 -2.75 2.59
N ASN A 33 4.04 -2.03 1.85
CA ASN A 33 4.59 -0.77 2.30
C ASN A 33 3.48 0.28 2.47
N VAL A 34 3.53 1.02 3.57
CA VAL A 34 2.76 2.25 3.79
C VAL A 34 3.71 3.42 3.61
N ARG A 35 3.41 4.31 2.66
CA ARG A 35 4.27 5.44 2.28
C ARG A 35 3.71 6.77 2.75
N ALA A 36 4.60 7.75 2.93
CA ALA A 36 4.22 9.12 3.27
C ALA A 36 3.47 9.85 2.14
N GLY A 37 3.56 9.37 0.90
CA GLY A 37 2.93 9.96 -0.27
C GLY A 37 2.65 8.95 -1.38
N PRO A 38 1.86 9.33 -2.40
CA PRO A 38 1.48 8.46 -3.51
C PRO A 38 2.63 8.33 -4.51
N GLY A 39 3.57 7.42 -4.27
CA GLY A 39 4.67 7.15 -5.19
C GLY A 39 5.88 6.46 -4.56
N PRO A 40 6.68 5.75 -5.37
CA PRO A 40 7.91 5.10 -4.92
C PRO A 40 9.00 6.07 -4.43
N GLN A 41 8.94 7.35 -4.81
CA GLN A 41 9.84 8.39 -4.30
C GLN A 41 9.57 8.78 -2.85
N TYR A 42 8.38 8.47 -2.32
CA TYR A 42 8.06 8.76 -0.91
C TYR A 42 8.67 7.72 0.02
N PRO A 43 9.16 8.14 1.19
CA PRO A 43 9.66 7.21 2.18
C PRO A 43 8.55 6.26 2.65
N VAL A 44 8.96 5.03 2.95
CA VAL A 44 8.13 4.06 3.64
C VAL A 44 8.09 4.45 5.12
N ILE A 45 6.89 4.65 5.65
CA ILE A 45 6.63 5.07 7.04
C ILE A 45 6.08 3.92 7.89
N GLY A 46 5.69 2.81 7.26
CA GLY A 46 5.19 1.63 7.94
C GLY A 46 4.96 0.46 7.01
N VAL A 47 4.42 -0.62 7.57
CA VAL A 47 4.04 -1.84 6.84
C VAL A 47 2.63 -2.24 7.27
N LEU A 48 1.76 -2.46 6.29
CA LEU A 48 0.48 -3.12 6.46
C LEU A 48 0.70 -4.62 6.24
N ALA A 49 0.78 -5.38 7.32
CA ALA A 49 1.08 -6.82 7.27
C ALA A 49 0.03 -7.59 6.44
N ALA A 50 0.43 -8.72 5.86
CA ALA A 50 -0.49 -9.58 5.12
C ALA A 50 -1.74 -9.94 5.96
N GLY A 51 -2.93 -9.73 5.39
CA GLY A 51 -4.20 -9.96 6.08
C GLY A 51 -4.60 -8.88 7.09
N GLN A 52 -3.71 -7.98 7.48
CA GLN A 52 -4.04 -6.85 8.35
C GLN A 52 -5.00 -5.91 7.63
N SER A 53 -6.01 -5.45 8.37
CA SER A 53 -6.99 -4.50 7.86
C SER A 53 -6.62 -3.05 8.16
N ALA A 54 -7.06 -2.14 7.27
CA ALA A 54 -6.98 -0.70 7.42
C ALA A 54 -8.28 -0.04 6.90
N THR A 55 -8.52 1.20 7.29
CA THR A 55 -9.64 2.00 6.76
C THR A 55 -9.19 2.75 5.51
N LEU A 56 -9.86 2.52 4.38
CA LEU A 56 -9.63 3.22 3.12
C LEU A 56 -10.37 4.56 3.12
N ASN A 57 -9.62 5.64 2.87
CA ASN A 57 -10.16 6.99 2.75
C ASN A 57 -10.49 7.34 1.30
N GLY A 58 -9.75 6.75 0.34
CA GLY A 58 -10.02 6.88 -1.09
C GLY A 58 -8.79 6.64 -1.95
N CYS A 59 -8.96 6.74 -3.26
CA CYS A 59 -7.90 6.57 -4.24
C CYS A 59 -7.77 7.79 -5.16
N ILE A 60 -6.56 8.05 -5.63
CA ILE A 60 -6.34 9.09 -6.63
C ILE A 60 -6.92 8.64 -7.97
N GLU A 61 -7.60 9.54 -8.66
CA GLU A 61 -8.13 9.27 -10.00
C GLU A 61 -7.01 8.93 -10.98
N ASN A 62 -7.23 7.91 -11.83
CA ASN A 62 -6.25 7.45 -12.82
C ASN A 62 -4.87 7.05 -12.24
N SER A 63 -4.79 6.77 -10.95
CA SER A 63 -3.54 6.41 -10.26
C SER A 63 -3.70 5.13 -9.47
N LYS A 64 -2.62 4.38 -9.27
CA LYS A 64 -2.62 3.16 -8.44
C LYS A 64 -2.43 3.39 -6.94
N TRP A 65 -2.43 4.63 -6.51
CA TRP A 65 -2.28 4.99 -5.09
C TRP A 65 -3.61 5.24 -4.41
N CYS A 66 -3.76 4.66 -3.23
CA CYS A 66 -4.88 4.89 -2.33
C CYS A 66 -4.38 5.31 -0.95
N THR A 67 -5.15 6.15 -0.28
CA THR A 67 -4.85 6.61 1.08
C THR A 67 -5.68 5.84 2.10
N ILE A 68 -5.01 5.44 3.18
CA ILE A 68 -5.58 4.73 4.32
C ILE A 68 -5.36 5.54 5.60
N ALA A 69 -6.20 5.31 6.60
CA ALA A 69 -5.97 5.80 7.95
C ALA A 69 -4.73 5.12 8.56
N GLU A 70 -3.86 5.91 9.17
CA GLU A 70 -2.60 5.50 9.79
C GLU A 70 -2.43 6.23 11.13
N ALA A 71 -1.66 5.70 12.08
CA ALA A 71 -1.55 6.25 13.43
C ALA A 71 -0.99 7.70 13.47
N GLY A 72 -0.14 8.06 12.51
CA GLY A 72 0.41 9.40 12.30
C GLY A 72 -0.39 10.27 11.34
N GLY A 73 -1.57 9.82 10.88
CA GLY A 73 -2.44 10.56 9.96
C GLY A 73 -2.84 9.73 8.74
N GLN A 74 -2.35 10.11 7.56
CA GLN A 74 -2.64 9.43 6.30
C GLN A 74 -1.42 8.67 5.78
N GLY A 75 -1.63 7.41 5.39
CA GLY A 75 -0.63 6.58 4.73
C GLY A 75 -1.08 6.21 3.31
N TRP A 76 -0.13 6.00 2.42
CA TRP A 76 -0.40 5.65 1.02
C TRP A 76 0.02 4.22 0.72
N VAL A 77 -0.87 3.50 0.04
CA VAL A 77 -0.68 2.09 -0.32
C VAL A 77 -0.98 1.87 -1.80
N TYR A 78 -0.30 0.88 -2.38
CA TYR A 78 -0.48 0.52 -3.78
C TYR A 78 -1.66 -0.44 -3.96
N SER A 79 -2.65 0.00 -4.72
CA SER A 79 -3.97 -0.66 -4.83
C SER A 79 -3.98 -2.06 -5.41
N ASP A 80 -2.93 -2.49 -6.13
CA ASP A 80 -2.82 -3.86 -6.65
C ASP A 80 -2.62 -4.91 -5.53
N TYR A 81 -2.22 -4.47 -4.33
CA TYR A 81 -1.97 -5.35 -3.18
C TYR A 81 -2.98 -5.20 -2.05
N VAL A 82 -4.07 -4.49 -2.31
CA VAL A 82 -5.12 -4.20 -1.33
C VAL A 82 -6.45 -4.71 -1.84
N THR A 83 -7.17 -5.39 -0.97
CA THR A 83 -8.50 -5.94 -1.27
C THR A 83 -9.57 -5.34 -0.36
N ALA A 84 -10.76 -5.13 -0.89
CA ALA A 84 -11.97 -4.80 -0.13
C ALA A 84 -12.98 -5.94 -0.21
N ASP A 85 -13.83 -6.08 0.81
CA ASP A 85 -15.07 -6.85 0.68
C ASP A 85 -16.15 -5.96 0.07
N ILE A 86 -16.63 -6.33 -1.12
CA ILE A 86 -17.68 -5.60 -1.80
C ILE A 86 -18.76 -6.61 -2.18
N GLY A 87 -19.90 -6.54 -1.49
CA GLY A 87 -21.02 -7.44 -1.73
C GLY A 87 -20.71 -8.90 -1.41
N GLY A 88 -19.86 -9.17 -0.41
CA GLY A 88 -19.46 -10.51 0.00
C GLY A 88 -18.39 -11.15 -0.88
N SER A 89 -17.77 -10.38 -1.79
CA SER A 89 -16.65 -10.82 -2.62
C SER A 89 -15.40 -10.00 -2.29
N ARG A 90 -14.30 -10.70 -1.98
CA ARG A 90 -12.99 -10.08 -1.80
C ARG A 90 -12.38 -9.75 -3.16
N VAL A 91 -12.18 -8.47 -3.43
CA VAL A 91 -11.73 -7.96 -4.74
C VAL A 91 -10.56 -6.99 -4.57
N VAL A 92 -9.59 -7.04 -5.50
CA VAL A 92 -8.47 -6.09 -5.52
C VAL A 92 -8.98 -4.71 -5.93
N LEU A 93 -8.54 -3.65 -5.23
CA LEU A 93 -9.07 -2.30 -5.41
C LEU A 93 -8.92 -1.78 -6.86
N THR A 94 -7.85 -2.14 -7.56
CA THR A 94 -7.65 -1.74 -8.96
C THR A 94 -8.73 -2.23 -9.90
N GLN A 95 -9.38 -3.36 -9.60
CA GLN A 95 -10.43 -3.95 -10.42
C GLN A 95 -11.80 -3.31 -10.19
N ARG A 96 -11.97 -2.51 -9.13
CA ARG A 96 -13.26 -1.94 -8.71
C ARG A 96 -13.18 -0.44 -8.36
N ARG A 97 -12.45 0.32 -9.18
CA ARG A 97 -12.25 1.78 -9.02
C ARG A 97 -13.54 2.60 -8.87
N ALA A 98 -14.59 2.23 -9.62
CA ALA A 98 -15.83 3.02 -9.68
C ALA A 98 -16.63 3.07 -8.37
N SER A 99 -16.34 2.18 -7.42
CA SER A 99 -17.01 2.13 -6.11
C SER A 99 -16.16 2.71 -4.97
N VAL A 100 -15.00 3.30 -5.28
CA VAL A 100 -14.08 3.85 -4.27
C VAL A 100 -14.14 5.37 -4.30
N ALA A 101 -14.11 6.01 -3.12
CA ALA A 101 -14.02 7.46 -3.02
C ALA A 101 -12.77 7.99 -3.74
N VAL A 102 -12.92 9.07 -4.50
CA VAL A 102 -11.81 9.71 -5.21
C VAL A 102 -11.23 10.82 -4.33
N VAL A 103 -9.91 10.83 -4.17
CA VAL A 103 -9.18 11.87 -3.42
C VAL A 103 -8.23 12.63 -4.34
N SER A 104 -7.97 13.89 -4.02
CA SER A 104 -6.92 14.67 -4.69
C SER A 104 -5.53 14.26 -4.18
N PRO A 105 -4.50 14.28 -5.04
CA PRO A 105 -3.11 14.19 -4.58
C PRO A 105 -2.76 15.33 -3.61
N PRO A 106 -1.81 15.13 -2.67
CA PRO A 106 -1.33 16.20 -1.81
C PRO A 106 -0.73 17.37 -2.61
N GLU A 107 -1.04 18.62 -2.22
CA GLU A 107 -0.64 19.84 -2.95
C GLU A 107 0.87 20.14 -2.87
N ASP A 108 1.53 19.71 -1.79
CA ASP A 108 2.95 19.96 -1.53
C ASP A 108 3.91 19.08 -2.36
N ILE A 109 3.34 18.23 -3.20
CA ILE A 109 4.09 17.27 -4.02
C ILE A 109 4.37 17.89 -5.39
N GLY A 110 5.50 18.59 -5.46
CA GLY A 110 6.09 19.00 -6.73
C GLY A 110 6.47 17.77 -7.56
N ASN A 111 5.63 17.46 -8.55
CA ASN A 111 5.86 16.47 -9.61
C ASN A 111 5.76 14.99 -9.18
N TYR A 112 4.54 14.45 -9.26
CA TYR A 112 4.31 13.01 -9.42
C TYR A 112 4.96 12.57 -10.74
N SER A 113 6.21 12.11 -10.69
CA SER A 113 6.88 11.57 -11.88
C SER A 113 6.13 10.31 -12.30
N THR A 114 5.48 10.35 -13.45
CA THR A 114 4.97 9.14 -14.13
C THR A 114 5.99 8.56 -15.09
N ASP A 115 7.13 9.25 -15.24
CA ASP A 115 8.26 8.82 -16.08
C ASP A 115 9.07 7.77 -15.33
N TYR A 116 8.55 6.54 -15.31
CA TYR A 116 9.26 5.37 -14.83
C TYR A 116 9.86 4.59 -16.02
N THR A 117 11.07 4.07 -15.85
CA THR A 117 11.78 3.29 -16.88
C THR A 117 11.26 1.85 -17.01
N GLY A 118 10.33 1.45 -16.15
CA GLY A 118 9.69 0.14 -16.12
C GLY A 118 8.69 0.03 -14.98
N ALA A 119 8.04 -1.13 -14.86
CA ALA A 119 7.04 -1.41 -13.83
C ALA A 119 7.33 -2.70 -13.07
N ILE A 120 7.12 -2.67 -11.77
CA ILE A 120 7.07 -3.84 -10.90
C ILE A 120 5.70 -4.50 -11.09
N ILE A 121 5.71 -5.76 -11.51
CA ILE A 121 4.48 -6.47 -11.84
C ILE A 121 3.96 -7.21 -10.61
N ALA A 122 2.77 -6.84 -10.16
CA ALA A 122 2.02 -7.60 -9.17
C ALA A 122 1.79 -9.01 -9.69
N SER A 123 2.23 -9.99 -8.92
CA SER A 123 2.07 -11.41 -9.22
C SER A 123 1.35 -12.06 -8.04
N ASP A 124 0.90 -13.31 -8.21
CA ASP A 124 0.29 -14.06 -7.12
C ASP A 124 1.20 -14.02 -5.87
N PRO A 125 0.64 -14.02 -4.65
CA PRO A 125 1.44 -14.08 -3.43
C PRO A 125 2.42 -15.27 -3.47
N VAL A 126 3.61 -15.12 -2.90
CA VAL A 126 4.46 -16.29 -2.64
C VAL A 126 3.74 -17.11 -1.59
N VAL A 127 3.28 -18.31 -1.98
CA VAL A 127 2.52 -19.19 -1.07
C VAL A 127 3.44 -19.84 -0.04
N ASP A 128 4.71 -19.99 -0.38
CA ASP A 128 5.75 -20.50 0.51
C ASP A 128 6.43 -19.33 1.25
N ASP A 129 6.41 -19.39 2.58
CA ASP A 129 7.13 -18.44 3.43
C ASP A 129 8.63 -18.56 3.16
N PHE A 130 9.20 -17.57 2.48
CA PHE A 130 10.63 -17.51 2.25
C PHE A 130 11.31 -17.16 3.57
N PRO A 131 12.15 -18.05 4.14
CA PRO A 131 12.72 -17.80 5.45
C PRO A 131 13.61 -16.55 5.42
N PRO A 132 13.73 -15.82 6.55
CA PRO A 132 14.62 -14.68 6.62
C PRO A 132 16.04 -15.06 6.17
N PRO A 133 16.69 -14.22 5.35
CA PRO A 133 18.04 -14.49 4.86
C PRO A 133 19.06 -14.48 6.02
N PRO A 134 20.20 -15.20 5.88
CA PRO A 134 21.27 -15.18 6.86
C PRO A 134 21.76 -13.76 7.20
N ALA A 135 22.28 -13.57 8.42
CA ALA A 135 22.72 -12.26 8.90
C ALA A 135 23.86 -11.67 8.06
N GLU A 136 24.72 -12.54 7.51
CA GLU A 136 25.82 -12.20 6.62
C GLU A 136 25.30 -11.59 5.32
N VAL A 137 24.23 -12.15 4.75
CA VAL A 137 23.58 -11.64 3.54
C VAL A 137 22.98 -10.26 3.80
N ARG A 138 22.26 -10.11 4.92
CA ARG A 138 21.67 -8.80 5.31
C ARG A 138 22.76 -7.75 5.48
N THR A 139 23.85 -8.10 6.16
CA THR A 139 25.01 -7.22 6.38
C THR A 139 25.69 -6.86 5.07
N TYR A 140 25.87 -7.82 4.16
CA TYR A 140 26.46 -7.57 2.85
C TYR A 140 25.64 -6.57 2.05
N VAL A 141 24.33 -6.78 1.95
CA VAL A 141 23.40 -5.88 1.23
C VAL A 141 23.37 -4.48 1.85
N ASP A 142 23.51 -4.35 3.17
CA ASP A 142 23.53 -3.05 3.86
C ASP A 142 24.83 -2.27 3.66
N THR A 143 25.96 -2.97 3.58
CA THR A 143 27.30 -2.38 3.44
C THR A 143 27.68 -2.10 1.98
N HIS A 144 27.16 -2.87 1.04
CA HIS A 144 27.41 -2.72 -0.40
C HIS A 144 26.21 -2.03 -1.07
N ARG A 145 26.03 -0.75 -0.77
CA ARG A 145 24.88 0.01 -1.26
C ARG A 145 24.97 0.29 -2.76
N LEU A 146 23.82 0.29 -3.41
CA LEU A 146 23.64 0.68 -4.81
C LEU A 146 22.76 1.92 -4.88
N ASP A 147 22.91 2.70 -5.95
CA ASP A 147 21.97 3.79 -6.23
C ASP A 147 20.58 3.20 -6.53
N PRO A 148 19.51 3.70 -5.88
CA PRO A 148 18.18 3.15 -6.05
C PRO A 148 17.61 3.49 -7.43
N ILE A 149 17.00 2.50 -8.06
CA ILE A 149 16.23 2.67 -9.28
C ILE A 149 14.77 2.87 -8.90
N TYR A 150 14.09 3.82 -9.55
CA TYR A 150 12.66 4.07 -9.34
C TYR A 150 11.85 3.50 -10.51
N LEU A 151 10.93 2.60 -10.18
CA LEU A 151 10.01 1.92 -11.10
C LEU A 151 8.57 2.19 -10.68
N ASP A 152 7.66 2.13 -11.63
CA ASP A 152 6.23 2.13 -11.31
C ASP A 152 5.89 0.87 -10.49
N GLY A 153 4.94 0.99 -9.57
CA GLY A 153 4.59 -0.10 -8.69
C GLY A 153 5.21 -0.06 -7.30
N GLU A 154 5.02 -1.17 -6.58
CA GLU A 154 5.41 -1.30 -5.19
C GLU A 154 6.26 -2.55 -4.96
N VAL A 155 7.26 -2.40 -4.10
CA VAL A 155 8.26 -3.43 -3.80
C VAL A 155 7.72 -4.28 -2.66
N VAL A 156 7.15 -5.42 -3.01
CA VAL A 156 6.60 -6.40 -2.05
C VAL A 156 7.03 -7.80 -2.42
N THR A 157 7.02 -8.69 -1.44
CA THR A 157 7.30 -10.11 -1.65
C THR A 157 6.32 -10.70 -2.66
N GLY A 158 6.87 -11.39 -3.66
CA GLY A 158 6.13 -12.04 -4.74
C GLY A 158 6.04 -11.25 -6.03
N ALA A 159 6.29 -9.94 -6.01
CA ALA A 159 6.26 -9.12 -7.21
C ALA A 159 7.45 -9.41 -8.12
N THR A 160 7.32 -9.10 -9.42
CA THR A 160 8.35 -9.41 -10.42
C THR A 160 8.97 -8.13 -10.98
N LEU A 161 10.30 -8.11 -11.07
CA LEU A 161 11.06 -6.99 -11.63
C LEU A 161 11.24 -7.14 -13.16
N PRO A 162 11.20 -6.04 -13.93
CA PRO A 162 11.46 -6.08 -15.37
C PRO A 162 12.92 -6.50 -15.64
N ASP A 163 13.16 -7.12 -16.80
CA ASP A 163 14.47 -7.63 -17.24
C ASP A 163 15.53 -6.52 -17.41
N THR A 164 15.08 -5.29 -17.61
CA THR A 164 15.91 -4.08 -17.68
C THR A 164 16.65 -3.73 -16.38
N VAL A 165 16.22 -4.29 -15.24
CA VAL A 165 16.87 -4.03 -13.95
C VAL A 165 18.11 -4.91 -13.79
N GLU A 166 19.27 -4.31 -13.60
CA GLU A 166 20.48 -5.06 -13.30
C GLU A 166 20.47 -5.58 -11.87
N LEU A 167 20.78 -6.87 -11.70
CA LEU A 167 20.79 -7.54 -10.40
C LEU A 167 22.24 -7.75 -9.94
N ARG A 168 22.52 -7.46 -8.66
CA ARG A 168 23.86 -7.60 -8.08
C ARG A 168 24.03 -8.95 -7.39
N GLU A 169 25.19 -9.56 -7.59
CA GLU A 169 25.55 -10.82 -6.93
C GLU A 169 25.80 -10.65 -5.43
N ILE A 170 25.40 -11.65 -4.65
CA ILE A 170 25.76 -11.81 -3.25
C ILE A 170 26.73 -13.01 -3.19
N PRO A 171 27.91 -12.87 -2.58
CA PRO A 171 28.84 -13.99 -2.40
C PRO A 171 28.18 -15.17 -1.67
N ASP A 172 28.45 -16.37 -2.15
CA ASP A 172 28.00 -17.64 -1.55
C ASP A 172 26.47 -17.73 -1.30
N TYR A 173 25.67 -17.03 -2.12
CA TYR A 173 24.22 -17.01 -1.98
C TYR A 173 23.51 -17.10 -3.34
N ASN A 174 22.42 -17.87 -3.40
CA ASN A 174 21.72 -18.18 -4.65
C ASN A 174 20.86 -17.02 -5.17
N TYR A 175 20.52 -16.07 -4.31
CA TYR A 175 19.72 -14.90 -4.67
C TYR A 175 20.61 -13.71 -5.00
N ARG A 176 20.06 -12.79 -5.79
CA ARG A 176 20.67 -11.50 -6.11
C ARG A 176 20.02 -10.40 -5.30
N TYR A 177 20.59 -9.21 -5.29
CA TYR A 177 19.96 -8.05 -4.66
C TYR A 177 19.96 -6.82 -5.55
N VAL A 178 19.02 -5.92 -5.25
CA VAL A 178 18.91 -4.60 -5.89
C VAL A 178 18.31 -3.60 -4.91
N TYR A 179 18.59 -2.31 -5.15
CA TYR A 179 17.93 -1.19 -4.49
C TYR A 179 16.88 -0.61 -5.46
N VAL A 180 15.60 -0.79 -5.13
CA VAL A 180 14.48 -0.38 -5.99
C VAL A 180 13.43 0.34 -5.14
N ASN A 181 12.91 1.48 -5.62
CA ASN A 181 11.91 2.31 -4.94
C ASN A 181 12.28 2.64 -3.47
N GLY A 182 13.58 2.85 -3.23
CA GLY A 182 14.14 3.11 -1.89
C GLY A 182 14.29 1.89 -0.99
N GLN A 183 14.01 0.68 -1.50
CA GLN A 183 14.03 -0.56 -0.74
C GLN A 183 15.08 -1.55 -1.25
N ARG A 184 15.60 -2.34 -0.34
CA ARG A 184 16.52 -3.45 -0.61
C ARG A 184 15.70 -4.72 -0.81
N ALA A 185 15.87 -5.37 -1.95
CA ALA A 185 15.13 -6.59 -2.27
C ALA A 185 16.08 -7.72 -2.65
N LEU A 186 15.80 -8.92 -2.17
CA LEU A 186 16.43 -10.16 -2.62
C LEU A 186 15.57 -10.77 -3.73
N ILE A 187 16.23 -11.11 -4.83
CA ILE A 187 15.60 -11.47 -6.10
C ILE A 187 16.05 -12.86 -6.51
N ASP A 188 15.10 -13.72 -6.90
CA ASP A 188 15.41 -14.94 -7.63
C ASP A 188 15.91 -14.57 -9.04
N PRO A 189 17.17 -14.88 -9.41
CA PRO A 189 17.71 -14.48 -10.72
C PRO A 189 17.02 -15.16 -11.91
N GLN A 190 16.35 -16.31 -11.71
CA GLN A 190 15.69 -17.03 -12.80
C GLN A 190 14.32 -16.43 -13.12
N THR A 191 13.55 -16.13 -12.07
CA THR A 191 12.17 -15.65 -12.20
C THR A 191 12.03 -14.14 -12.08
N ARG A 192 13.08 -13.46 -11.62
CA ARG A 192 13.10 -12.02 -11.27
C ARG A 192 12.10 -11.64 -10.19
N ARG A 193 11.64 -12.63 -9.42
CA ARG A 193 10.68 -12.45 -8.35
C ARG A 193 11.36 -11.94 -7.08
N ILE A 194 10.71 -11.00 -6.40
CA ILE A 194 11.11 -10.50 -5.10
C ILE A 194 10.80 -11.59 -4.07
N MET A 195 11.84 -12.21 -3.54
CA MET A 195 11.72 -13.28 -2.54
C MET A 195 11.69 -12.72 -1.12
N TYR A 196 12.36 -11.58 -0.91
CA TYR A 196 12.41 -10.95 0.41
C TYR A 196 12.66 -9.45 0.27
N VAL A 197 11.93 -8.65 1.04
CA VAL A 197 12.20 -7.21 1.19
C VAL A 197 12.96 -7.00 2.50
N VAL A 198 14.17 -6.45 2.43
CA VAL A 198 15.01 -6.19 3.62
C VAL A 198 14.56 -4.90 4.28
N ARG A 199 13.62 -5.07 5.23
CA ARG A 199 13.08 -4.01 6.08
C ARG A 199 14.00 -3.73 7.28
#